data_AF-A0A174CND1-F1
#
_entry.id   AF-A0A174CND1-F1
#
_cell.length_a   1.000
_cell.length_b   1.000
_cell.length_c   1.000
_cell.angle_alpha   90.00
_cell.angle_beta   90.00
_cell.angle_gamma   90.00
#
_symmetry.space_group_name_H-M   'P 1'
#
loop_
_entity.id
_entity.type
_entity.pdbx_description
1 polymer ?
#
loop_
_entity_poly.entity_id
_entity_poly.type
_entity_poly.pdbx_seq_one_letter_code
_entity_poly.pdbx_strand_id
1 'polypeptide(L)'
;MWEALCGTRIKQPAALAVLFVLMFIGGCFFVKANQAKEFEKNDYGVFLNADASSLERFKMYETIVIDAQYFTKRDIELLHQNGTVVYTYLNIGSIENFREYYTTYAELAIGEYEHWEEEQWVDVAKPDWQKFIGQLSQELYEKGVDGFFIDNCDVYYYAPCESIFEGLTAILQIFGSVQSRWNGSISVGIYNEPKTNPKNKRILQGARLPFLYFQFP
;
A
#
# COMPACT_ATOMS: atom_id res chain seq x y z
N MET A 1 82.02 40.45 13.96
CA MET A 1 81.60 39.23 13.23
C MET A 1 80.64 38.48 14.13
N TRP A 2 79.52 38.02 13.57
CA TRP A 2 78.37 37.32 14.19
C TRP A 2 77.15 38.19 14.51
N GLU A 3 76.28 38.28 13.50
CA GLU A 3 74.92 38.79 13.54
C GLU A 3 74.00 37.83 14.31
N ALA A 4 73.10 38.38 15.12
CA ALA A 4 72.04 37.65 15.79
C ALA A 4 70.84 37.48 14.85
N LEU A 5 70.52 36.22 14.53
CA LEU A 5 69.34 35.82 13.77
C LEU A 5 68.06 36.20 14.53
N CYS A 6 67.39 37.25 14.06
CA CYS A 6 66.05 37.63 14.48
C CYS A 6 65.04 36.64 13.88
N GLY A 7 64.63 35.63 14.65
CA GLY A 7 63.54 34.74 14.29
C GLY A 7 62.21 35.49 14.30
N THR A 8 61.64 35.71 13.11
CA THR A 8 60.28 36.21 12.95
C THR A 8 59.29 35.30 13.67
N ARG A 9 58.70 35.80 14.75
CA ARG A 9 57.59 35.17 15.48
C ARG A 9 56.38 35.11 14.54
N ILE A 10 56.20 33.97 13.86
CA ILE A 10 55.07 33.73 12.97
C ILE A 10 53.78 33.96 13.79
N LYS A 11 52.87 34.77 13.25
CA LYS A 11 51.54 35.04 13.82
C LYS A 11 50.69 33.76 13.77
N GLN A 12 51.01 32.79 14.64
CA GLN A 12 50.36 31.47 14.74
C GLN A 12 48.84 31.50 14.95
N PRO A 13 48.21 32.45 15.69
CA PRO A 13 46.76 32.39 15.91
C PRO A 13 45.95 32.74 14.66
N ALA A 14 46.47 33.61 13.79
CA ALA A 14 45.79 33.99 12.56
C ALA A 14 45.77 32.84 11.54
N ALA A 15 46.88 32.11 11.42
CA ALA A 15 46.98 30.95 10.52
C ALA A 15 46.04 29.81 10.96
N LEU A 16 45.94 29.53 12.27
CA LEU A 16 45.00 28.53 12.80
C LEU A 16 43.53 28.94 12.61
N ALA A 17 43.20 30.22 12.82
CA ALA A 17 41.85 30.72 12.62
C ALA A 17 41.41 30.60 11.16
N VAL A 18 42.30 30.92 10.21
CA VAL A 18 42.03 30.74 8.78
C VAL A 18 41.81 29.27 8.43
N LEU A 19 42.58 28.35 9.02
CA LEU A 19 42.45 26.91 8.78
C LEU A 19 41.13 26.34 9.33
N PHE A 20 40.68 26.82 10.49
CA PHE A 20 39.36 26.50 11.04
C PHE A 20 38.21 27.01 10.18
N VAL A 21 38.31 28.25 9.66
CA VAL A 21 37.32 28.82 8.76
C VAL A 21 37.28 28.04 7.43
N LEU A 22 38.43 27.63 6.89
CA LEU A 22 38.49 26.82 5.68
C LEU A 22 37.92 25.40 5.89
N MET A 23 38.12 24.79 7.05
CA MET A 23 37.47 23.52 7.42
C MET A 23 35.95 23.67 7.55
N PHE A 24 35.47 24.78 8.13
CA PHE A 24 34.04 25.06 8.24
C PHE A 24 33.40 25.29 6.87
N ILE A 25 34.03 26.10 6.02
CA ILE A 25 33.57 26.36 4.65
C ILE A 25 33.60 25.06 3.83
N GLY A 26 34.70 24.31 3.87
CA GLY A 26 34.85 23.02 3.19
C GLY A 26 33.83 21.98 3.67
N GLY A 27 33.56 21.93 4.98
CA GLY A 27 32.52 21.08 5.57
C GLY A 27 31.12 21.47 5.12
N CYS A 28 30.81 22.78 5.05
CA CYS A 28 29.53 23.27 4.53
C CYS A 28 29.34 22.96 3.03
N PHE A 29 30.40 22.96 2.23
CA PHE A 29 30.34 22.53 0.83
C PHE A 29 30.18 21.01 0.68
N PHE A 30 30.82 20.20 1.54
CA PHE A 30 30.63 18.75 1.56
C PHE A 30 29.19 18.34 1.94
N VAL A 31 28.55 19.05 2.88
CA VAL A 31 27.14 18.82 3.23
C VAL A 31 26.21 19.14 2.06
N LYS A 32 26.50 20.16 1.24
CA LYS A 32 25.71 20.46 0.03
C LYS A 32 25.93 19.47 -1.11
N ALA A 33 27.11 18.85 -1.22
CA ALA A 33 27.42 17.90 -2.28
C ALA A 33 26.78 16.50 -2.08
N ASN A 34 26.29 16.21 -0.88
CA ASN A 34 25.56 14.98 -0.54
C ASN A 34 24.02 15.14 -0.56
N GLN A 35 23.49 16.10 -1.32
CA GLN A 35 22.10 15.96 -1.75
C GLN A 35 22.04 14.77 -2.72
N ALA A 36 21.78 13.58 -2.18
CA ALA A 36 21.31 12.47 -2.97
C ALA A 36 20.20 13.00 -3.88
N LYS A 37 20.35 12.82 -5.20
CA LYS A 37 19.25 13.12 -6.13
C LYS A 37 18.07 12.28 -5.69
N GLU A 38 17.10 12.92 -5.05
CA GLU A 38 15.80 12.34 -4.80
C GLU A 38 15.21 12.08 -6.19
N PHE A 39 15.17 10.81 -6.59
CA PHE A 39 14.54 10.43 -7.85
C PHE A 39 13.06 10.76 -7.71
N GLU A 40 12.52 11.45 -8.72
CA GLU A 40 11.09 11.70 -8.82
C GLU A 40 10.38 10.33 -8.84
N LYS A 41 9.54 10.09 -7.84
CA LYS A 41 8.77 8.86 -7.72
C LYS A 41 7.63 8.88 -8.73
N ASN A 42 7.23 7.71 -9.21
CA ASN A 42 5.99 7.57 -9.94
C ASN A 42 4.81 7.69 -8.96
N ASP A 43 3.72 8.32 -9.38
CA ASP A 43 2.54 8.54 -8.54
C ASP A 43 1.98 7.22 -7.95
N TYR A 44 1.78 6.20 -8.79
CA TYR A 44 1.27 4.92 -8.34
C TYR A 44 1.70 3.71 -9.18
N GLY A 45 1.66 2.51 -8.59
CA GLY A 45 1.92 1.24 -9.27
C GLY A 45 1.13 0.07 -8.67
N VAL A 46 0.84 -0.95 -9.48
CA VAL A 46 0.07 -2.14 -9.07
C VAL A 46 0.85 -3.40 -9.38
N PHE A 47 1.09 -4.22 -8.35
CA PHE A 47 2.00 -5.36 -8.37
C PHE A 47 1.41 -6.55 -7.60
N LEU A 48 0.39 -7.20 -8.18
CA LEU A 48 -0.33 -8.31 -7.53
C LEU A 48 0.51 -9.61 -7.47
N ASN A 49 1.41 -9.81 -8.43
CA ASN A 49 2.29 -10.99 -8.52
C ASN A 49 3.72 -10.69 -8.05
N ALA A 50 3.87 -9.88 -7.01
CA ALA A 50 5.17 -9.48 -6.48
C ALA A 50 5.38 -9.95 -5.04
N ASP A 51 6.65 -10.11 -4.66
CA ASP A 51 7.06 -10.54 -3.33
C ASP A 51 8.13 -9.59 -2.75
N ALA A 52 8.70 -9.96 -1.60
CA ALA A 52 9.73 -9.18 -0.92
C ALA A 52 10.98 -8.88 -1.77
N SER A 53 11.25 -9.61 -2.85
CA SER A 53 12.35 -9.28 -3.77
C SER A 53 12.13 -7.95 -4.52
N SER A 54 10.88 -7.47 -4.59
CA SER A 54 10.49 -6.24 -5.29
C SER A 54 10.55 -4.98 -4.42
N LEU A 55 10.98 -5.05 -3.16
CA LEU A 55 10.97 -3.91 -2.24
C LEU A 55 11.72 -2.68 -2.77
N GLU A 56 12.89 -2.87 -3.39
CA GLU A 56 13.64 -1.74 -3.97
C GLU A 56 12.90 -1.10 -5.14
N ARG A 57 12.17 -1.90 -5.93
CA ARG A 57 11.35 -1.39 -7.04
C ARG A 57 10.20 -0.54 -6.52
N PHE A 58 9.56 -0.97 -5.42
CA PHE A 58 8.43 -0.25 -4.83
C PHE A 58 8.81 1.12 -4.28
N LYS A 59 10.06 1.30 -3.84
CA LYS A 59 10.55 2.60 -3.36
C LYS A 59 10.53 3.72 -4.41
N MET A 60 10.42 3.35 -5.68
CA MET A 60 10.29 4.29 -6.81
C MET A 60 8.85 4.80 -7.02
N TYR A 61 7.92 4.47 -6.12
CA TYR A 61 6.50 4.87 -6.20
C TYR A 61 6.07 5.59 -4.92
N GLU A 62 5.19 6.60 -5.08
CA GLU A 62 4.53 7.25 -3.95
C GLU A 62 3.48 6.32 -3.35
N THR A 63 2.65 5.69 -4.18
CA THR A 63 1.62 4.72 -3.75
C THR A 63 1.78 3.39 -4.49
N ILE A 64 1.61 2.27 -3.80
CA ILE A 64 1.57 0.94 -4.43
C ILE A 64 0.32 0.17 -4.02
N VAL A 65 -0.16 -0.68 -4.92
CA VAL A 65 -1.10 -1.76 -4.62
C VAL A 65 -0.36 -3.09 -4.75
N ILE A 66 -0.30 -3.87 -3.68
CA ILE A 66 0.36 -5.19 -3.65
C ILE A 66 -0.56 -6.21 -3.01
N ASP A 67 -0.30 -7.49 -3.20
CA ASP A 67 -0.93 -8.52 -2.36
C ASP A 67 -0.16 -8.67 -1.05
N ALA A 68 -0.58 -7.94 -0.02
CA ALA A 68 0.15 -7.89 1.25
C ALA A 68 0.08 -9.21 2.05
N GLN A 69 -0.63 -10.24 1.58
CA GLN A 69 -0.55 -11.59 2.17
C GLN A 69 0.86 -12.16 2.04
N TYR A 70 1.58 -11.85 0.96
CA TYR A 70 2.96 -12.30 0.70
C TYR A 70 4.05 -11.46 1.37
N PHE A 71 3.68 -10.47 2.19
CA PHE A 71 4.62 -9.55 2.83
C PHE A 71 4.51 -9.63 4.35
N THR A 72 5.63 -9.37 5.02
CA THR A 72 5.68 -9.26 6.48
C THR A 72 5.42 -7.82 6.92
N LYS A 73 5.06 -7.62 8.18
CA LYS A 73 4.98 -6.28 8.79
C LYS A 73 6.26 -5.46 8.60
N ARG A 74 7.44 -6.12 8.70
CA ARG A 74 8.74 -5.45 8.55
C ARG A 74 8.93 -4.90 7.14
N ASP A 75 8.43 -5.62 6.13
CA ASP A 75 8.48 -5.20 4.73
C ASP A 75 7.63 -3.94 4.50
N ILE A 76 6.42 -3.91 5.08
CA ILE A 76 5.55 -2.73 5.02
C ILE A 76 6.21 -1.54 5.73
N GLU A 77 6.80 -1.75 6.91
CA GLU A 77 7.54 -0.71 7.63
C GLU A 77 8.74 -0.17 6.84
N LEU A 78 9.44 -1.01 6.04
CA LEU A 78 10.52 -0.55 5.14
C LEU A 78 9.99 0.38 4.05
N LEU A 79 8.82 0.09 3.50
CA LEU A 79 8.19 0.91 2.46
C LEU A 79 7.74 2.26 3.05
N HIS A 80 7.16 2.24 4.25
CA HIS A 80 6.78 3.44 4.99
C HIS A 80 7.98 4.32 5.35
N GLN A 81 9.12 3.73 5.74
CA GLN A 81 10.37 4.48 5.99
C GLN A 81 10.87 5.21 4.74
N ASN A 82 10.53 4.70 3.56
CA ASN A 82 10.79 5.36 2.28
C ASN A 82 9.70 6.37 1.89
N GLY A 83 8.64 6.53 2.69
CA GLY A 83 7.49 7.39 2.37
C GLY A 83 6.62 6.83 1.24
N THR A 84 6.57 5.51 1.07
CA THR A 84 5.66 4.85 0.12
C THR A 84 4.37 4.45 0.85
N VAL A 85 3.21 4.81 0.31
CA VAL A 85 1.88 4.42 0.78
C VAL A 85 1.51 3.04 0.20
N VAL A 86 1.00 2.13 1.03
CA VAL A 86 0.76 0.74 0.66
C VAL A 86 -0.72 0.37 0.77
N TYR A 87 -1.34 0.05 -0.36
CA TYR A 87 -2.66 -0.56 -0.42
C TYR A 87 -2.52 -2.05 -0.63
N THR A 88 -3.35 -2.85 0.06
CA THR A 88 -3.41 -4.29 -0.19
C THR A 88 -4.55 -4.62 -1.14
N TYR A 89 -4.27 -5.43 -2.15
CA TYR A 89 -5.29 -6.17 -2.88
C TYR A 89 -6.03 -7.12 -1.93
N LEU A 90 -7.34 -7.19 -2.10
CA LEU A 90 -8.18 -8.16 -1.42
C LEU A 90 -9.42 -8.46 -2.26
N ASN A 91 -9.47 -9.69 -2.78
CA ASN A 91 -10.65 -10.23 -3.41
C ASN A 91 -11.72 -10.56 -2.36
N ILE A 92 -12.95 -10.08 -2.58
CA ILE A 92 -14.09 -10.39 -1.68
C ILE A 92 -15.24 -11.11 -2.38
N GLY A 93 -15.21 -11.21 -3.71
CA GLY A 93 -16.31 -11.73 -4.53
C GLY A 93 -16.03 -13.09 -5.16
N SER A 94 -14.81 -13.58 -5.03
CA SER A 94 -14.36 -14.86 -5.57
C SER A 94 -13.28 -15.48 -4.70
N ILE A 95 -12.96 -16.74 -5.00
CA ILE A 95 -11.97 -17.55 -4.32
C ILE A 95 -10.93 -18.04 -5.34
N GLU A 96 -9.66 -17.90 -4.98
CA GLU A 96 -8.50 -18.22 -5.83
C GLU A 96 -7.87 -19.55 -5.38
N ASN A 97 -7.65 -20.48 -6.31
CA ASN A 97 -7.26 -21.86 -6.00
C ASN A 97 -5.83 -22.02 -5.45
N PHE A 98 -4.98 -21.01 -5.64
CA PHE A 98 -3.62 -20.96 -5.13
C PHE A 98 -3.52 -20.41 -3.69
N ARG A 99 -4.66 -20.02 -3.09
CA ARG A 99 -4.70 -19.52 -1.71
C ARG A 99 -4.70 -20.67 -0.72
N GLU A 100 -3.96 -20.51 0.38
CA GLU A 100 -3.92 -21.51 1.46
C GLU A 100 -5.32 -21.83 2.01
N TYR A 101 -6.23 -20.84 2.02
CA TYR A 101 -7.60 -20.98 2.49
C TYR A 101 -8.57 -21.57 1.46
N TYR A 102 -8.14 -21.87 0.23
CA TYR A 102 -9.03 -22.34 -0.85
C TYR A 102 -9.84 -23.57 -0.41
N THR A 103 -9.16 -24.60 0.08
CA THR A 103 -9.80 -25.88 0.48
C THR A 103 -10.85 -25.71 1.58
N THR A 104 -10.74 -24.67 2.42
CA THR A 104 -11.69 -24.39 3.51
C THR A 104 -12.98 -23.78 2.98
N TYR A 105 -12.93 -22.97 1.93
CA TYR A 105 -14.07 -22.19 1.44
C TYR A 105 -14.51 -22.57 0.01
N ALA A 106 -13.88 -23.56 -0.64
CA ALA A 106 -14.21 -23.99 -2.00
C ALA A 106 -15.68 -24.40 -2.17
N GLU A 107 -16.34 -24.92 -1.12
CA GLU A 107 -17.77 -25.25 -1.14
C GLU A 107 -18.69 -24.03 -1.24
N LEU A 108 -18.18 -22.82 -0.98
CA LEU A 108 -18.92 -21.57 -1.12
C LEU A 108 -18.90 -21.05 -2.58
N ALA A 109 -18.17 -21.71 -3.47
CA ALA A 109 -18.12 -21.34 -4.88
C ALA A 109 -19.51 -21.49 -5.54
N ILE A 110 -19.92 -20.47 -6.28
CA ILE A 110 -21.21 -20.41 -6.99
C ILE A 110 -21.05 -20.46 -8.51
N GLY A 111 -19.82 -20.46 -9.02
CA GLY A 111 -19.53 -20.67 -10.43
C GLY A 111 -18.13 -20.24 -10.83
N GLU A 112 -17.73 -20.59 -12.05
CA GLU A 112 -16.44 -20.23 -12.63
C GLU A 112 -16.36 -18.73 -12.91
N TYR A 113 -15.17 -18.15 -12.74
CA TYR A 113 -14.90 -16.79 -13.18
C TYR A 113 -14.37 -16.79 -14.62
N GLU A 114 -15.06 -16.10 -15.52
CA GLU A 114 -14.74 -16.15 -16.95
C GLU A 114 -13.32 -15.64 -17.22
N HIS A 115 -12.56 -16.39 -18.02
CA HIS A 115 -11.15 -16.13 -18.37
C HIS A 115 -10.11 -16.33 -17.26
N TRP A 116 -10.52 -16.74 -16.05
CA TRP A 116 -9.62 -16.97 -14.91
C TRP A 116 -9.85 -18.37 -14.33
N GLU A 117 -9.20 -19.39 -14.90
CA GLU A 117 -9.36 -20.80 -14.49
C GLU A 117 -8.97 -21.08 -13.03
N GLU A 118 -8.16 -20.19 -12.44
CA GLU A 118 -7.71 -20.29 -11.05
C GLU A 118 -8.73 -19.68 -10.06
N GLU A 119 -9.86 -19.16 -10.53
CA GLU A 119 -10.77 -18.35 -9.74
C GLU A 119 -12.24 -18.74 -9.93
N GLN A 120 -13.01 -18.70 -8.83
CA GLN A 120 -14.44 -19.00 -8.84
C GLN A 120 -15.20 -17.94 -8.05
N TRP A 121 -16.36 -17.51 -8.55
CA TRP A 121 -17.27 -16.65 -7.81
C TRP A 121 -17.69 -17.30 -6.48
N VAL A 122 -17.83 -16.50 -5.43
CA VAL A 122 -18.19 -16.97 -4.08
C VAL A 122 -19.55 -16.44 -3.64
N ASP A 123 -20.32 -17.22 -2.88
CA ASP A 123 -21.54 -16.73 -2.24
C ASP A 123 -21.20 -15.79 -1.07
N VAL A 124 -21.13 -14.49 -1.37
CA VAL A 124 -20.84 -13.44 -0.38
C VAL A 124 -21.92 -13.25 0.69
N ALA A 125 -23.09 -13.90 0.56
CA ALA A 125 -24.11 -13.91 1.59
C ALA A 125 -23.79 -14.87 2.75
N LYS A 126 -22.79 -15.76 2.57
CA LYS A 126 -22.43 -16.77 3.56
C LYS A 126 -21.73 -16.13 4.78
N PRO A 127 -22.22 -16.38 6.01
CA PRO A 127 -21.61 -15.82 7.22
C PRO A 127 -20.14 -16.22 7.42
N ASP A 128 -19.78 -17.44 7.03
CA ASP A 128 -18.39 -17.92 7.16
C ASP A 128 -17.43 -17.15 6.25
N TRP A 129 -17.86 -16.82 5.03
CA TRP A 129 -17.08 -15.97 4.13
C TRP A 129 -16.93 -14.54 4.68
N GLN A 130 -18.02 -13.95 5.17
CA GLN A 130 -17.98 -12.61 5.77
C GLN A 130 -17.06 -12.54 7.00
N LYS A 131 -17.13 -13.56 7.87
CA LYS A 131 -16.27 -13.69 9.03
C LYS A 131 -14.81 -13.84 8.62
N PHE A 132 -14.52 -14.67 7.62
CA PHE A 132 -13.19 -14.86 7.08
C PHE A 132 -12.60 -13.56 6.53
N ILE A 133 -13.32 -12.86 5.65
CA ILE A 133 -12.87 -11.58 5.10
C ILE A 133 -12.63 -10.56 6.22
N GLY A 134 -13.46 -10.56 7.26
CA GLY A 134 -13.23 -9.73 8.44
C GLY A 134 -11.93 -10.05 9.17
N GLN A 135 -11.62 -11.33 9.39
CA GLN A 135 -10.36 -11.76 10.00
C GLN A 135 -9.15 -11.39 9.13
N LEU A 136 -9.21 -11.71 7.83
CA LEU A 136 -8.12 -11.41 6.89
C LEU A 136 -7.87 -9.90 6.78
N SER A 137 -8.93 -9.09 6.73
CA SER A 137 -8.79 -7.63 6.72
C SER A 137 -8.10 -7.10 7.98
N GLN A 138 -8.39 -7.68 9.15
CA GLN A 138 -7.75 -7.31 10.42
C GLN A 138 -6.26 -7.71 10.43
N GLU A 139 -5.92 -8.90 9.93
CA GLU A 139 -4.53 -9.37 9.82
C GLU A 139 -3.70 -8.49 8.88
N LEU A 140 -4.24 -8.16 7.70
CA LEU A 140 -3.59 -7.26 6.74
C LEU A 140 -3.40 -5.86 7.33
N TYR A 141 -4.42 -5.38 8.03
CA TYR A 141 -4.36 -4.13 8.77
C TYR A 141 -3.20 -4.16 9.80
N GLU A 142 -3.06 -5.24 10.58
CA GLU A 142 -2.02 -5.36 11.62
C GLU A 142 -0.59 -5.42 11.06
N LYS A 143 -0.43 -5.76 9.77
CA LYS A 143 0.83 -5.62 9.02
C LYS A 143 1.18 -4.16 8.74
N GLY A 144 0.22 -3.24 8.83
CA GLY A 144 0.43 -1.80 8.66
C GLY A 144 0.06 -1.25 7.29
N VAL A 145 -0.81 -1.90 6.51
CA VAL A 145 -1.25 -1.33 5.22
C VAL A 145 -2.08 -0.05 5.42
N ASP A 146 -2.02 0.87 4.46
CA ASP A 146 -2.70 2.16 4.50
C ASP A 146 -4.13 2.11 3.92
N GLY A 147 -4.42 1.12 3.07
CA GLY A 147 -5.69 1.03 2.37
C GLY A 147 -5.98 -0.36 1.81
N PHE A 148 -7.23 -0.55 1.36
CA PHE A 148 -7.67 -1.77 0.70
C PHE A 148 -8.05 -1.48 -0.76
N PHE A 149 -7.54 -2.31 -1.63
CA PHE A 149 -7.90 -2.37 -3.03
C PHE A 149 -8.79 -3.59 -3.22
N ILE A 150 -10.11 -3.37 -3.17
CA ILE A 150 -11.14 -4.41 -3.11
C ILE A 150 -11.55 -4.81 -4.52
N ASP A 151 -11.48 -6.11 -4.79
CA ASP A 151 -11.84 -6.70 -6.07
C ASP A 151 -13.12 -7.54 -6.00
N ASN A 152 -13.70 -7.82 -7.16
CA ASN A 152 -14.78 -8.76 -7.44
C ASN A 152 -16.13 -8.37 -6.84
N CYS A 153 -16.37 -7.07 -6.64
CA CYS A 153 -17.70 -6.55 -6.27
C CYS A 153 -18.79 -6.85 -7.32
N ASP A 154 -18.38 -7.16 -8.54
CA ASP A 154 -19.21 -7.59 -9.67
C ASP A 154 -19.66 -9.05 -9.59
N VAL A 155 -19.37 -9.76 -8.49
CA VAL A 155 -20.12 -10.98 -8.13
C VAL A 155 -21.64 -10.73 -8.09
N TYR A 156 -22.05 -9.50 -7.76
CA TYR A 156 -23.45 -9.08 -7.84
C TYR A 156 -23.99 -9.02 -9.28
N TYR A 157 -23.12 -8.89 -10.28
CA TYR A 157 -23.53 -8.89 -11.69
C TYR A 157 -23.72 -10.32 -12.17
N TYR A 158 -22.86 -11.23 -11.70
CA TYR A 158 -22.96 -12.66 -11.91
C TYR A 158 -24.21 -13.25 -11.25
N ALA A 159 -24.44 -12.96 -9.96
CA ALA A 159 -25.58 -13.44 -9.18
C ALA A 159 -26.42 -12.25 -8.64
N PRO A 160 -27.29 -11.64 -9.47
CA PRO A 160 -28.01 -10.40 -9.14
C PRO A 160 -29.24 -10.64 -8.24
N CYS A 161 -29.05 -11.21 -7.06
CA CYS A 161 -30.10 -11.40 -6.05
C CYS A 161 -29.87 -10.53 -4.80
N GLU A 162 -30.92 -10.37 -4.00
CA GLU A 162 -30.90 -9.52 -2.80
C GLU A 162 -29.89 -9.99 -1.75
N SER A 163 -29.78 -11.30 -1.53
CA SER A 163 -28.83 -11.85 -0.56
C SER A 163 -27.37 -11.56 -0.91
N ILE A 164 -27.00 -11.61 -2.20
CA ILE A 164 -25.64 -11.25 -2.66
C ILE A 164 -25.39 -9.75 -2.48
N PHE A 165 -26.37 -8.91 -2.79
CA PHE A 165 -26.27 -7.47 -2.55
C PHE A 165 -26.08 -7.12 -1.07
N GLU A 166 -26.88 -7.73 -0.19
CA GLU A 166 -26.79 -7.55 1.26
C GLU A 166 -25.48 -8.10 1.83
N GLY A 167 -25.06 -9.29 1.37
CA GLY A 167 -23.81 -9.91 1.77
C GLY A 167 -22.59 -9.07 1.38
N LEU A 168 -22.54 -8.60 0.13
CA LEU A 168 -21.49 -7.69 -0.33
C LEU A 168 -21.47 -6.38 0.48
N THR A 169 -22.66 -5.82 0.75
CA THR A 169 -22.79 -4.62 1.58
C THR A 169 -22.28 -4.85 2.99
N ALA A 170 -22.58 -6.01 3.60
CA ALA A 170 -22.11 -6.38 4.93
C ALA A 170 -20.58 -6.48 4.95
N ILE A 171 -19.97 -7.11 3.95
CA ILE A 171 -18.51 -7.19 3.81
C ILE A 171 -17.90 -5.78 3.69
N LEU A 172 -18.45 -4.93 2.84
CA LEU A 172 -17.94 -3.57 2.65
C LEU A 172 -18.02 -2.73 3.94
N GLN A 173 -19.05 -2.94 4.76
CA GLN A 173 -19.20 -2.28 6.06
C GLN A 173 -18.16 -2.76 7.09
N ILE A 174 -17.57 -3.95 6.93
CA ILE A 174 -16.46 -4.41 7.77
C ILE A 174 -15.27 -3.44 7.61
N PHE A 175 -14.90 -3.09 6.38
CA PHE A 175 -13.78 -2.16 6.14
C PHE A 175 -14.03 -0.76 6.70
N GLY A 176 -15.28 -0.27 6.68
CA GLY A 176 -15.64 0.97 7.36
C GLY A 176 -15.58 0.88 8.88
N SER A 177 -15.96 -0.26 9.45
CA SER A 177 -15.83 -0.51 10.88
C SER A 177 -14.37 -0.58 11.31
N VAL A 178 -13.52 -1.23 10.50
CA VAL A 178 -12.06 -1.19 10.64
C VAL A 178 -11.63 0.27 10.59
N GLN A 179 -11.92 1.02 9.51
CA GLN A 179 -11.57 2.44 9.36
C GLN A 179 -11.99 3.30 10.56
N SER A 180 -13.19 3.15 11.10
CA SER A 180 -13.68 3.94 12.25
C SER A 180 -12.91 3.71 13.56
N ARG A 181 -12.28 2.54 13.73
CA ARG A 181 -11.42 2.23 14.88
C ARG A 181 -10.02 2.85 14.72
N TRP A 182 -9.69 3.33 13.52
CA TRP A 182 -8.37 3.84 13.15
C TRP A 182 -8.41 5.35 12.96
N ASN A 183 -7.44 6.05 13.56
CA ASN A 183 -7.31 7.51 13.47
C ASN A 183 -6.65 7.97 12.14
N GLY A 184 -6.76 7.16 11.08
CA GLY A 184 -6.20 7.37 9.75
C GLY A 184 -7.22 7.05 8.64
N SER A 185 -6.99 7.54 7.42
CA SER A 185 -7.92 7.36 6.30
C SER A 185 -7.62 6.07 5.53
N ILE A 186 -8.21 4.95 5.97
CA ILE A 186 -8.28 3.74 5.12
C ILE A 186 -9.12 4.09 3.90
N SER A 187 -8.53 3.85 2.74
CA SER A 187 -9.15 4.14 1.46
C SER A 187 -9.51 2.82 0.82
N VAL A 188 -10.78 2.69 0.43
CA VAL A 188 -11.27 1.49 -0.24
C VAL A 188 -11.46 1.80 -1.71
N GLY A 189 -10.70 1.12 -2.57
CA GLY A 189 -10.88 1.09 -4.01
C GLY A 189 -11.77 -0.07 -4.42
N ILE A 190 -12.74 0.15 -5.32
CA ILE A 190 -13.47 -0.96 -5.96
C ILE A 190 -12.94 -1.15 -7.38
N TYR A 191 -12.50 -2.36 -7.68
CA TYR A 191 -12.18 -2.80 -9.04
C TYR A 191 -13.47 -3.21 -9.77
N ASN A 192 -13.49 -3.04 -11.09
CA ASN A 192 -14.59 -3.28 -12.04
C ASN A 192 -15.60 -2.14 -12.33
N GLU A 193 -15.78 -1.94 -13.65
CA GLU A 193 -16.73 -1.09 -14.38
C GLU A 193 -16.80 0.40 -13.97
N PRO A 194 -17.23 1.32 -14.86
CA PRO A 194 -17.32 2.74 -14.54
C PRO A 194 -18.21 3.04 -13.33
N LYS A 195 -17.88 4.09 -12.57
CA LYS A 195 -18.75 4.64 -11.49
C LYS A 195 -20.18 4.91 -11.96
N THR A 196 -20.37 5.18 -13.24
CA THR A 196 -21.66 5.47 -13.85
C THR A 196 -22.55 4.24 -13.99
N ASN A 197 -22.02 3.02 -13.81
CA ASN A 197 -22.81 1.81 -13.80
C ASN A 197 -23.82 1.86 -12.62
N PRO A 198 -25.14 1.79 -12.89
CA PRO A 198 -26.16 1.90 -11.84
C PRO A 198 -26.02 0.84 -10.74
N LYS A 199 -25.48 -0.34 -11.06
CA LYS A 199 -25.28 -1.41 -10.08
C LYS A 199 -24.12 -1.08 -9.13
N ASN A 200 -23.00 -0.54 -9.62
CA ASN A 200 -21.91 -0.02 -8.78
C ASN A 200 -22.40 1.09 -7.84
N LYS A 201 -23.22 2.02 -8.35
CA LYS A 201 -23.83 3.07 -7.52
C LYS A 201 -24.68 2.49 -6.39
N ARG A 202 -25.43 1.41 -6.63
CA ARG A 202 -26.26 0.73 -5.63
C ARG A 202 -25.39 0.10 -4.53
N ILE A 203 -24.31 -0.58 -4.89
CA ILE A 203 -23.36 -1.20 -3.95
C ILE A 203 -22.76 -0.14 -3.02
N LEU A 204 -22.26 0.96 -3.60
CA LEU A 204 -21.67 2.08 -2.87
C LEU A 204 -22.66 2.75 -1.91
N GLN A 205 -23.92 2.91 -2.33
CA GLN A 205 -24.98 3.46 -1.48
C GLN A 205 -25.32 2.52 -0.31
N GLY A 206 -25.32 1.20 -0.53
CA GLY A 206 -25.56 0.20 0.51
C GLY A 206 -24.48 0.23 1.59
N ALA A 207 -23.21 0.38 1.18
CA ALA A 207 -22.06 0.34 2.07
C ALA A 207 -21.92 1.57 2.99
N ARG A 208 -22.55 2.72 2.66
CA ARG A 208 -22.59 3.95 3.50
C ARG A 208 -21.22 4.52 3.92
N LEU A 209 -20.17 4.32 3.11
CA LEU A 209 -18.80 4.77 3.40
C LEU A 209 -18.23 5.65 2.27
N PRO A 210 -17.27 6.55 2.55
CA PRO A 210 -16.55 7.27 1.51
C PRO A 210 -15.56 6.33 0.80
N PHE A 211 -15.91 5.86 -0.40
CA PHE A 211 -15.03 5.06 -1.25
C PHE A 211 -14.16 5.95 -2.14
N LEU A 212 -12.89 5.59 -2.27
CA LEU A 212 -12.07 6.02 -3.39
C LEU A 212 -12.32 5.05 -4.55
N TYR A 213 -12.12 5.52 -5.78
CA TYR A 213 -12.36 4.65 -6.92
C TYR A 213 -11.15 4.79 -7.81
N PHE A 214 -10.57 3.66 -8.12
CA PHE A 214 -9.47 3.58 -9.04
C PHE A 214 -10.07 3.16 -10.37
N GLN A 215 -10.09 4.09 -11.30
CA GLN A 215 -10.39 3.77 -12.69
C GLN A 215 -9.04 3.54 -13.35
N PHE A 216 -8.75 2.28 -13.70
CA PHE A 216 -7.59 2.02 -14.53
C PHE A 216 -7.82 2.57 -15.94
N PRO A 217 -6.78 3.06 -16.61
CA PRO A 217 -6.83 3.35 -18.04
C PRO A 217 -7.15 2.10 -18.86
#